data_AF-A0A1G4VEW0-F1
#
_entry.id   AF-A0A1G4VEW0-F1
#
_cell.length_a   1.000
_cell.length_b   1.000
_cell.length_c   1.000
_cell.angle_alpha   90.00
_cell.angle_beta   90.00
_cell.angle_gamma   90.00
#
_symmetry.space_group_name_H-M   'P 1'
#
loop_
_entity.id
_entity.type
_entity.pdbx_description
1 polymer ?
#
loop_
_entity_poly.entity_id
_entity_poly.type
_entity_poly.pdbx_seq_one_letter_code
_entity_poly.pdbx_strand_id
1 'polypeptide(L)'
;MDTFSPTAEEIELLERYVFTSSRGPRPQIPKLVLSDGTALELSAQVAKILRLIAEDFSAGRSISIISHQTKLTTQEAADFLGLSRPTLIKLLTQHLIPFETIGRHRKINFADVQALREKLASSQRNAITKMRELSDIELDSEESLANNPLIRE
;
A
#
# COMPACT_ATOMS: atom_id res chain seq x y z
N MET A 1 1.92 10.06 -10.30
CA MET A 1 1.24 9.57 -9.08
C MET A 1 0.60 10.80 -8.51
N ASP A 2 -0.73 10.86 -8.54
CA ASP A 2 -1.43 12.02 -8.04
C ASP A 2 -1.83 11.73 -6.60
N THR A 3 -1.27 12.52 -5.68
CA THR A 3 -1.54 12.43 -4.25
C THR A 3 -2.40 13.62 -3.87
N PHE A 4 -3.56 13.31 -3.30
CA PHE A 4 -4.52 14.30 -2.85
C PHE A 4 -4.49 14.31 -1.33
N SER A 5 -4.43 15.50 -0.73
CA SER A 5 -4.43 15.68 0.73
C SER A 5 -5.60 16.58 1.12
N PRO A 6 -6.41 16.19 2.11
CA PRO A 6 -7.58 16.96 2.51
C PRO A 6 -7.20 18.27 3.20
N THR A 7 -7.91 19.35 2.89
CA THR A 7 -7.89 20.60 3.66
C THR A 7 -8.89 20.55 4.81
N ALA A 8 -8.74 21.45 5.80
CA ALA A 8 -9.64 21.50 6.95
C ALA A 8 -11.12 21.74 6.56
N GLU A 9 -11.36 22.61 5.57
CA GLU A 9 -12.70 22.90 5.05
C GLU A 9 -13.33 21.68 4.36
N GLU A 10 -12.53 20.92 3.60
CA GLU A 10 -12.98 19.69 2.93
C GLU A 10 -13.30 18.58 3.94
N ILE A 11 -12.51 18.46 5.00
CA ILE A 11 -12.77 17.51 6.10
C ILE A 11 -14.13 17.80 6.73
N GLU A 12 -14.38 19.04 7.13
CA GLU A 12 -15.63 19.44 7.79
C GLU A 12 -16.86 19.18 6.90
N LEU A 13 -16.75 19.47 5.60
CA LEU A 13 -17.82 19.19 4.64
C LEU A 13 -18.10 17.69 4.53
N LEU A 14 -17.05 16.88 4.41
CA LEU A 14 -17.16 15.43 4.23
C LEU A 14 -17.68 14.74 5.50
N GLU A 15 -17.24 15.15 6.69
CA GLU A 15 -17.77 14.63 7.96
C GLU A 15 -19.30 14.81 8.05
N ARG A 16 -19.80 16.01 7.70
CA ARG A 16 -21.24 16.30 7.65
C ARG A 16 -21.99 15.39 6.66
N TYR A 17 -21.38 15.11 5.51
CA TYR A 17 -22.00 14.28 4.47
C TYR A 17 -22.01 12.78 4.84
N VAL A 18 -20.91 12.27 5.41
CA VAL A 18 -20.81 10.89 5.90
C VAL A 18 -21.81 10.64 7.03
N PHE A 19 -21.96 11.62 7.94
CA PHE A 19 -22.91 11.53 9.04
C PHE A 19 -24.38 11.47 8.57
N THR A 20 -24.75 12.29 7.58
CA THR A 20 -26.13 12.38 7.04
C THR A 20 -26.49 11.20 6.13
N SER A 21 -25.52 10.64 5.41
CA SER A 21 -25.70 9.50 4.50
C SER A 21 -26.03 8.17 5.20
N SER A 22 -26.01 8.14 6.54
CA SER A 22 -26.37 6.97 7.35
C SER A 22 -27.88 6.81 7.58
N ARG A 23 -28.72 7.75 7.12
CA ARG A 23 -30.19 7.70 7.31
C ARG A 23 -30.95 8.21 6.07
N GLY A 24 -31.31 7.33 5.13
CA GLY A 24 -32.23 7.66 4.03
C GLY A 24 -32.44 6.55 2.98
N PRO A 25 -33.62 6.41 2.34
CA PRO A 25 -34.02 5.22 1.59
C PRO A 25 -33.71 5.24 0.07
N ARG A 26 -33.62 4.02 -0.49
CA ARG A 26 -33.57 3.55 -1.90
C ARG A 26 -32.26 3.70 -2.70
N PRO A 27 -31.94 2.69 -3.54
CA PRO A 27 -30.74 2.68 -4.38
C PRO A 27 -30.94 3.66 -5.55
N GLN A 28 -30.59 4.92 -5.34
CA GLN A 28 -30.37 5.83 -6.47
C GLN A 28 -29.07 5.43 -7.14
N ILE A 29 -29.05 5.43 -8.48
CA ILE A 29 -27.80 5.33 -9.24
C ILE A 29 -26.90 6.46 -8.71
N PRO A 30 -25.73 6.15 -8.15
CA PRO A 30 -24.87 7.17 -7.56
C PRO A 30 -24.46 8.17 -8.65
N LYS A 31 -24.51 9.47 -8.32
CA LYS A 31 -24.16 10.54 -9.25
C LYS A 31 -23.04 11.40 -8.68
N LEU A 32 -22.06 11.75 -9.50
CA LEU A 32 -21.08 12.79 -9.21
C LEU A 32 -21.56 14.08 -9.84
N VAL A 33 -21.82 15.10 -9.04
CA VAL A 33 -22.14 16.44 -9.53
C VAL A 33 -20.86 17.26 -9.53
N LEU A 34 -20.44 17.71 -10.70
CA LEU A 34 -19.26 18.55 -10.89
C LEU A 34 -19.58 20.02 -10.62
N SER A 35 -18.56 20.86 -10.46
CA SER A 35 -18.72 22.29 -10.15
C SER A 35 -19.47 23.08 -11.22
N ASP A 36 -19.53 22.57 -12.45
CA ASP A 36 -20.30 23.12 -13.57
C ASP A 36 -21.79 22.71 -13.56
N GLY A 37 -22.21 21.91 -12.57
CA GLY A 37 -23.57 21.38 -12.45
C GLY A 37 -23.80 20.09 -13.23
N THR A 38 -22.80 19.57 -13.96
CA THR A 38 -22.92 18.32 -14.71
C THR A 38 -23.03 17.14 -13.75
N ALA A 39 -24.06 16.31 -13.93
CA ALA A 39 -24.26 15.09 -13.15
C ALA A 39 -23.82 13.86 -13.96
N LEU A 40 -22.75 13.21 -13.52
CA LEU A 40 -22.25 11.96 -14.10
C LEU A 40 -22.83 10.77 -13.34
N GLU A 41 -23.48 9.85 -14.05
CA GLU A 41 -23.95 8.59 -13.46
C GLU A 41 -22.77 7.64 -13.23
N LEU A 42 -22.69 7.09 -12.02
CA LEU A 42 -21.58 6.24 -11.60
C LEU A 42 -22.03 4.78 -11.52
N SER A 43 -21.12 3.88 -11.86
CA SER A 43 -21.29 2.48 -11.51
C SER A 43 -21.19 2.28 -10.00
N ALA A 44 -21.80 1.20 -9.49
CA ALA A 44 -21.73 0.87 -8.07
C ALA A 44 -20.28 0.74 -7.55
N GLN A 45 -19.37 0.25 -8.39
CA GLN A 45 -17.96 0.11 -8.04
C GLN A 45 -17.27 1.47 -7.89
N VAL A 46 -17.49 2.40 -8.83
CA VAL A 46 -16.90 3.76 -8.75
C VAL A 46 -17.44 4.51 -7.53
N ALA A 47 -18.74 4.41 -7.26
CA ALA A 47 -19.34 5.03 -6.09
C ALA A 47 -18.77 4.48 -4.77
N LYS A 48 -18.50 3.17 -4.69
CA LYS A 48 -17.85 2.56 -3.53
C LYS A 48 -16.43 3.10 -3.32
N ILE A 49 -15.67 3.27 -4.41
CA ILE A 49 -14.32 3.86 -4.35
C ILE A 49 -14.39 5.31 -3.85
N LEU A 50 -15.28 6.12 -4.41
CA LEU A 50 -15.44 7.52 -3.99
C LEU A 50 -15.89 7.65 -2.53
N ARG A 51 -16.75 6.74 -2.05
CA ARG A 51 -17.12 6.69 -0.62
C ARG A 51 -15.91 6.41 0.27
N LEU A 52 -15.10 5.42 -0.08
CA LEU A 52 -13.88 5.11 0.68
C LEU A 52 -12.91 6.31 0.68
N ILE A 53 -12.77 6.97 -0.47
CA ILE A 53 -11.97 8.20 -0.58
C ILE A 53 -12.50 9.29 0.36
N ALA A 54 -13.81 9.53 0.36
CA ALA A 54 -14.45 10.52 1.22
C ALA A 54 -14.28 10.20 2.71
N GLU A 55 -14.40 8.93 3.10
CA GLU A 55 -14.19 8.46 4.48
C GLU A 55 -12.74 8.68 4.92
N ASP A 56 -11.78 8.29 4.07
CA ASP A 56 -10.35 8.48 4.33
C ASP A 56 -9.98 9.98 4.41
N PHE A 57 -10.52 10.81 3.52
CA PHE A 57 -10.36 12.25 3.54
C PHE A 57 -10.96 12.88 4.79
N SER A 58 -12.17 12.49 5.19
CA SER A 58 -12.81 12.98 6.42
C SER A 58 -12.00 12.63 7.67
N ALA A 59 -11.20 11.56 7.63
CA ALA A 59 -10.28 11.20 8.69
C ALA A 59 -8.90 11.90 8.59
N GLY A 60 -8.73 12.86 7.69
CA GLY A 60 -7.48 13.59 7.46
C GLY A 60 -6.38 12.77 6.80
N ARG A 61 -6.72 11.63 6.17
CA ARG A 61 -5.72 10.75 5.52
C ARG A 61 -5.53 11.15 4.06
N SER A 62 -4.27 11.27 3.63
CA SER A 62 -3.91 11.48 2.22
C SER A 62 -4.10 10.19 1.41
N ILE A 63 -4.50 10.33 0.15
CA ILE A 63 -4.73 9.21 -0.77
C ILE A 63 -3.91 9.38 -2.04
N SER A 64 -3.35 8.28 -2.54
CA SER A 64 -2.64 8.24 -3.80
C SER A 64 -3.33 7.32 -4.80
N ILE A 65 -3.59 7.82 -6.01
CA ILE A 65 -4.20 7.06 -7.10
C ILE A 65 -3.13 6.74 -8.15
N ILE A 66 -3.03 5.46 -8.53
CA ILE A 66 -2.09 4.96 -9.54
C ILE A 66 -2.85 4.16 -10.59
N SER A 67 -2.70 4.53 -11.86
CA SER A 67 -3.25 3.75 -12.98
C SER A 67 -2.33 2.58 -13.32
N HIS A 68 -2.91 1.40 -13.54
CA HIS A 68 -2.17 0.17 -13.82
C HIS A 68 -1.37 0.21 -15.14
N GLN A 69 -1.73 1.09 -16.09
CA GLN A 69 -1.03 1.22 -17.37
C GLN A 69 0.16 2.22 -17.32
N THR A 70 0.48 2.76 -16.14
CA THR A 70 1.47 3.82 -16.02
C THR A 70 2.87 3.27 -15.74
N LYS A 71 3.87 3.81 -16.46
CA LYS A 71 5.28 3.67 -16.08
C LYS A 71 5.62 4.66 -14.97
N LEU A 72 6.01 4.13 -13.81
CA LEU A 72 6.44 4.90 -12.66
C LEU A 72 7.87 5.39 -12.83
N THR A 73 8.17 6.59 -12.36
CA THR A 73 9.56 7.01 -12.13
C THR A 73 10.19 6.21 -10.98
N THR A 74 11.52 6.19 -10.91
CA THR A 74 12.23 5.62 -9.74
C THR A 74 11.81 6.23 -8.40
N GLN A 75 11.32 7.47 -8.37
CA GLN A 75 10.85 8.06 -7.11
C GLN A 75 9.47 7.50 -6.75
N GLU A 76 8.50 7.57 -7.67
CA GLU A 76 7.15 7.04 -7.45
C GLU A 76 7.14 5.55 -7.10
N ALA A 77 8.01 4.76 -7.75
CA ALA A 77 8.16 3.34 -7.44
C ALA A 77 8.79 3.11 -6.05
N ALA A 78 9.72 3.96 -5.62
CA ALA A 78 10.34 3.86 -4.30
C ALA A 78 9.31 4.20 -3.20
N ASP A 79 8.54 5.27 -3.42
CA ASP A 79 7.46 5.70 -2.53
C ASP A 79 6.39 4.61 -2.41
N PHE A 80 5.98 4.01 -3.54
CA PHE A 80 5.02 2.89 -3.55
C PHE A 80 5.52 1.64 -2.81
N LEU A 81 6.82 1.34 -2.89
CA LEU A 81 7.42 0.20 -2.21
C LEU A 81 7.77 0.47 -0.74
N GLY A 82 7.64 1.71 -0.27
CA GLY A 82 8.11 2.11 1.06
C GLY A 82 9.63 2.00 1.20
N LEU A 83 10.38 2.13 0.11
CA LEU A 83 11.84 2.02 0.08
C LEU A 83 12.49 3.39 -0.16
N SER A 84 13.74 3.53 0.27
CA SER A 84 14.54 4.68 -0.17
C SER A 84 14.84 4.58 -1.68
N ARG A 85 14.83 5.72 -2.38
CA ARG A 85 15.22 5.77 -3.81
C ARG A 85 16.60 5.14 -4.08
N PRO A 86 17.66 5.37 -3.28
CA PRO A 86 18.93 4.67 -3.45
C PRO A 86 18.81 3.15 -3.36
N THR A 87 18.00 2.62 -2.44
CA THR A 87 17.74 1.18 -2.33
C THR A 87 17.09 0.65 -3.60
N LEU A 88 16.05 1.32 -4.12
CA LEU A 88 15.40 0.90 -5.35
C LEU A 88 16.37 0.93 -6.54
N ILE A 89 17.23 1.95 -6.64
CA ILE A 89 18.26 2.03 -7.67
C ILE A 89 19.22 0.84 -7.61
N LYS A 90 19.63 0.40 -6.42
CA LYS A 90 20.46 -0.80 -6.25
C LYS A 90 19.76 -2.05 -6.79
N LEU A 91 18.47 -2.24 -6.48
CA LEU A 91 17.69 -3.37 -6.97
C LEU A 91 17.56 -3.37 -8.50
N LEU A 92 17.37 -2.19 -9.10
CA LEU A 92 17.37 -2.03 -10.56
C LEU A 92 18.72 -2.37 -11.18
N THR A 93 19.84 -1.93 -10.58
CA THR A 93 21.18 -2.24 -11.08
C THR A 93 21.54 -3.72 -10.92
N GLN A 94 20.96 -4.41 -9.94
CA GLN A 94 21.08 -5.86 -9.78
C GLN A 94 20.18 -6.64 -10.76
N HIS A 95 19.53 -5.96 -11.70
CA HIS A 95 18.66 -6.54 -12.74
C HIS A 95 17.45 -7.30 -12.17
N LEU A 96 17.03 -6.94 -10.95
CA LEU A 96 15.87 -7.57 -10.29
C LEU A 96 14.53 -7.03 -10.81
N ILE A 97 14.55 -5.86 -11.45
CA ILE A 97 13.35 -5.20 -11.99
C ILE A 97 13.73 -4.58 -13.34
N PRO A 98 12.99 -4.87 -14.42
CA PRO A 98 13.14 -4.19 -15.69
C PRO A 98 12.87 -2.68 -15.56
N PHE A 99 13.63 -1.87 -16.30
CA PHE A 99 13.36 -0.45 -16.44
C PHE A 99 13.77 0.04 -17.81
N GLU A 100 13.11 1.09 -18.26
CA GLU A 100 13.46 1.83 -19.46
C GLU A 100 14.03 3.18 -19.08
N THR A 101 14.92 3.71 -19.91
CA THR A 101 15.42 5.08 -19.74
C THR A 101 14.76 5.96 -20.79
N ILE A 102 13.93 6.90 -20.37
CA ILE A 102 13.28 7.87 -21.25
C ILE A 102 13.86 9.24 -20.93
N GLY A 103 14.70 9.76 -21.85
CA GLY A 103 15.50 10.96 -21.61
C GLY A 103 16.50 10.74 -20.46
N ARG A 104 16.41 11.55 -19.41
CA ARG A 104 17.26 11.46 -18.21
C ARG A 104 16.70 10.60 -17.08
N HIS A 105 15.43 10.20 -17.17
CA HIS A 105 14.74 9.52 -16.07
C HIS A 105 14.49 8.04 -16.40
N ARG A 106 14.72 7.19 -15.42
CA ARG A 106 14.33 5.77 -15.47
C ARG A 106 12.85 5.63 -15.17
N LYS A 107 12.17 4.82 -15.97
CA LYS A 107 10.76 4.51 -15.94
C LYS A 107 10.59 2.99 -15.78
N ILE A 108 9.72 2.59 -14.86
CA ILE A 108 9.53 1.21 -14.41
C ILE A 108 8.06 0.87 -14.59
N ASN A 109 7.74 -0.29 -15.16
CA ASN A 109 6.36 -0.71 -15.29
C ASN A 109 5.77 -0.97 -13.90
N PHE A 110 4.56 -0.48 -13.64
CA PHE A 110 3.90 -0.72 -12.36
C PHE A 110 3.74 -2.21 -12.04
N ALA A 111 3.49 -3.04 -13.06
CA ALA A 111 3.41 -4.49 -12.89
C ALA A 111 4.71 -5.09 -12.31
N ASP A 112 5.87 -4.62 -12.79
CA ASP A 112 7.17 -5.08 -12.30
C ASP A 112 7.43 -4.61 -10.86
N VAL A 113 6.99 -3.40 -10.53
CA VAL A 113 7.05 -2.87 -9.16
C VAL A 113 6.17 -3.70 -8.21
N GLN A 114 4.97 -4.10 -8.63
CA GLN A 114 4.10 -4.97 -7.84
C GLN A 114 4.71 -6.36 -7.62
N ALA A 115 5.26 -6.96 -8.66
CA ALA A 115 5.93 -8.26 -8.56
C ALA A 115 7.12 -8.22 -7.59
N LEU A 116 7.88 -7.12 -7.56
CA LEU A 116 8.93 -6.94 -6.57
C LEU A 116 8.36 -6.88 -5.15
N ARG A 117 7.29 -6.10 -4.92
CA ARG A 117 6.66 -5.98 -3.59
C ARG A 117 6.28 -7.34 -3.02
N GLU A 118 5.72 -8.21 -3.87
CA GLU A 118 5.35 -9.57 -3.48
C GLU A 118 6.56 -10.43 -3.12
N LYS A 119 7.65 -10.35 -3.89
CA LYS A 119 8.92 -11.01 -3.59
C LYS A 119 9.56 -10.53 -2.27
N LEU A 120 9.50 -9.22 -2.01
CA LEU A 120 10.01 -8.66 -0.75
C LEU A 120 9.17 -9.12 0.44
N ALA A 121 7.85 -9.10 0.31
CA ALA A 121 6.94 -9.58 1.35
C ALA A 121 7.13 -11.08 1.65
N SER A 122 7.34 -11.92 0.63
CA SER A 122 7.62 -13.36 0.84
C SER A 122 8.98 -13.58 1.50
N SER A 123 10.01 -12.86 1.09
CA SER A 123 11.34 -12.94 1.69
C SER A 123 11.33 -12.52 3.16
N GLN A 124 10.59 -11.46 3.50
CA GLN A 124 10.43 -11.01 4.88
C GLN A 124 9.73 -12.06 5.74
N ARG A 125 8.65 -12.69 5.23
CA ARG A 125 7.97 -13.78 5.95
C ARG A 125 8.92 -14.96 6.18
N ASN A 126 9.68 -15.37 5.16
CA ASN A 126 10.63 -16.47 5.28
C ASN A 126 11.73 -16.19 6.31
N ALA A 127 12.24 -14.96 6.36
CA ALA A 127 13.24 -14.56 7.35
C ALA A 127 12.68 -14.64 8.77
N ILE A 128 11.44 -14.19 8.99
CA ILE A 128 10.78 -14.28 10.29
C ILE A 128 10.54 -15.74 10.69
N THR A 129 10.06 -16.58 9.76
CA THR A 129 9.88 -18.02 10.01
C THR A 129 11.21 -18.66 10.40
N LYS A 130 12.28 -18.36 9.67
CA LYS A 130 13.61 -18.91 9.96
C LYS A 130 14.16 -18.45 11.31
N MET A 131 13.92 -17.20 11.71
CA MET A 131 14.28 -16.72 13.05
C MET A 131 13.51 -17.46 14.15
N ARG A 132 12.21 -17.75 13.94
CA ARG A 132 11.41 -18.55 14.89
C ARG A 132 11.91 -19.98 15.00
N GLU A 133 12.21 -20.63 13.89
CA GLU A 133 12.75 -21.99 13.90
C GLU A 133 14.10 -22.06 14.64
N LEU A 134 14.97 -21.06 14.47
CA LEU A 134 16.23 -20.96 15.20
C LEU A 134 16.03 -20.76 16.71
N SER A 135 15.07 -19.91 17.12
CA SER A 135 14.77 -19.72 18.55
C SER A 135 14.13 -20.95 19.20
N ASP A 136 13.27 -21.66 18.48
CA ASP A 136 12.61 -22.87 19.00
C ASP A 136 13.63 -24.02 19.16
N ILE A 137 14.63 -24.11 18.27
CA ILE A 137 15.74 -25.07 18.38
C ILE A 137 16.68 -24.74 19.56
N GLU A 138 16.95 -23.45 19.83
CA GLU A 138 17.78 -23.04 20.98
C GLU A 138 17.10 -23.39 22.31
N LEU A 139 15.78 -23.20 22.41
CA LEU A 139 15.00 -23.55 23.61
C LEU A 139 15.00 -25.07 23.89
N ASP A 140 14.84 -25.90 22.86
CA ASP A 140 14.91 -27.37 23.00
C ASP A 140 16.32 -27.86 23.40
N SER A 141 17.36 -27.13 22.99
CA SER A 141 18.75 -27.47 23.29
C SER A 141 19.16 -27.16 24.73
N GLU A 142 18.66 -26.06 25.31
CA GLU A 142 18.91 -25.70 26.71
C GLU A 142 18.14 -26.62 27.69
N GLU A 143 16.91 -27.00 27.34
CA GLU A 143 16.09 -27.90 28.17
C GLU A 143 16.66 -29.33 28.22
N SER A 144 17.31 -29.77 27.13
CA SER A 144 18.04 -31.04 27.04
C SER A 144 19.32 -31.07 27.90
N LEU A 145 20.05 -29.95 27.98
CA LEU A 145 21.25 -29.84 28.83
C LEU A 145 20.91 -29.76 30.32
N ALA A 146 19.79 -29.13 30.69
CA ALA A 146 19.33 -29.02 32.07
C ALA A 146 18.86 -30.36 32.67
N ASN A 147 18.48 -31.32 31.84
CA ASN A 147 17.99 -32.65 32.26
C ASN A 147 19.03 -33.76 32.12
N ASN A 148 20.31 -33.42 31.91
CA ASN A 148 21.38 -34.40 31.72
C ASN A 148 21.83 -35.00 33.07
N PRO A 149 21.64 -36.31 33.32
CA PRO A 149 21.96 -36.95 34.60
C PRO A 149 23.48 -37.04 34.89
N LEU A 150 24.34 -36.60 33.97
CA LEU A 150 25.79 -36.59 34.11
C LEU A 150 26.37 -35.31 34.75
N ILE A 151 25.53 -34.33 35.11
CA ILE A 151 25.94 -33.09 35.79
C ILE A 151 25.31 -33.06 37.19
N ARG A 152 25.72 -33.99 38.07
CA ARG A 152 25.52 -33.86 39.51
C ARG A 152 26.79 -34.37 40.20
N GLU A 153 27.64 -33.43 40.61
CA GLU A 153 28.62 -33.62 41.67
C GLU A 153 28.10 -32.97 42.96
#